data_AF-A0A368N7Q8-F1
#
_entry.id   AF-A0A368N7Q8-F1
#
_cell.length_a   1.000
_cell.length_b   1.000
_cell.length_c   1.000
_cell.angle_alpha   90.00
_cell.angle_beta   90.00
_cell.angle_gamma   90.00
#
_symmetry.space_group_name_H-M   'P 1'
#
loop_
_entity.id
_entity.type
_entity.pdbx_description
1 polymer ?
#
loop_
_entity_poly.entity_id
_entity_poly.type
_entity_poly.pdbx_seq_one_letter_code
_entity_poly.pdbx_strand_id
1 'polypeptide(L)' 'MVSGADEPSYPASLNVRAVVAFVAAAGLGMVTLFALPTLRSTGLTFREAFLIVGVVEFGAAVVAGAAAMNFYTGPD' A
#
# COMPACT_ATOMS: atom_id res chain seq x y z
N MET A 1 -23.02 35.77 14.28
CA MET A 1 -21.64 35.43 13.87
C MET A 1 -21.04 34.59 14.99
N VAL A 2 -20.95 33.28 14.77
CA VAL A 2 -20.18 32.37 15.60
C VAL A 2 -19.07 31.81 14.71
N SER A 3 -17.89 31.92 15.29
CA SER A 3 -16.54 31.62 14.80
C SER A 3 -16.42 30.30 14.05
N GLY A 4 -15.65 30.35 12.96
CA GLY A 4 -14.71 29.32 12.54
C GLY A 4 -15.23 27.89 12.55
N ALA A 5 -15.71 27.44 11.39
CA ALA A 5 -15.62 26.04 11.06
C ALA A 5 -14.15 25.63 11.22
N ASP A 6 -13.83 24.89 12.27
CA ASP A 6 -12.59 24.12 12.37
C ASP A 6 -12.65 23.10 11.23
N GLU A 7 -12.23 23.50 10.03
CA GLU A 7 -11.86 22.54 9.00
C GLU A 7 -10.78 21.66 9.62
N PRO A 8 -10.90 20.33 9.56
CA PRO A 8 -9.88 19.44 10.05
C PRO A 8 -8.64 19.62 9.15
N SER A 9 -7.78 20.56 9.52
CA SER A 9 -6.48 20.77 8.89
C SER A 9 -5.61 19.58 9.27
N TYR A 10 -5.68 18.53 8.45
CA TYR A 10 -4.84 17.36 8.63
C TYR A 10 -3.37 17.78 8.48
N PRO A 11 -2.48 17.41 9.41
CA PRO A 11 -1.09 17.82 9.33
C PRO A 11 -0.46 17.23 8.07
N ALA A 12 0.27 18.05 7.29
CA ALA A 12 0.92 17.64 6.03
C ALA A 12 1.74 16.34 6.14
N SER A 13 2.24 16.00 7.34
CA SER A 13 2.89 14.72 7.63
C SER A 13 2.01 13.48 7.39
N LEU A 14 0.68 13.59 7.48
CA LEU A 14 -0.26 12.51 7.21
C LEU A 14 -0.28 12.18 5.71
N ASN A 15 -0.34 13.22 4.86
CA ASN A 15 -0.28 13.05 3.40
C ASN A 15 1.06 12.46 2.97
N VAL A 16 2.19 12.90 3.54
CA VAL A 16 3.51 12.33 3.24
C VAL A 16 3.57 10.83 3.60
N ARG A 17 3.01 10.44 4.75
CA ARG A 17 2.97 9.02 5.16
C ARG A 17 2.12 8.18 4.21
N ALA A 18 0.98 8.70 3.76
CA ALA A 18 0.15 8.03 2.78
C ALA A 18 0.89 7.86 1.43
N VAL A 19 1.61 8.89 0.95
CA VAL A 19 2.45 8.80 -0.27
C VAL A 19 3.52 7.74 -0.11
N VAL A 20 4.25 7.74 1.00
CA VAL A 20 5.30 6.75 1.27
C VAL A 20 4.72 5.33 1.31
N ALA A 21 3.56 5.13 1.97
CA ALA A 21 2.89 3.83 2.03
C ALA A 21 2.44 3.36 0.65
N PHE A 22 1.89 4.26 -0.17
CA PHE A 22 1.46 3.95 -1.53
C PHE A 22 2.64 3.57 -2.43
N VAL A 23 3.72 4.37 -2.41
CA VAL A 23 4.94 4.10 -3.19
C VAL A 23 5.61 2.79 -2.76
N ALA A 24 5.67 2.53 -1.45
CA ALA A 24 6.21 1.28 -0.92
C ALA A 24 5.37 0.06 -1.37
N ALA A 25 4.05 0.16 -1.33
CA ALA A 25 3.15 -0.91 -1.80
C ALA A 25 3.29 -1.16 -3.31
N ALA A 26 3.39 -0.10 -4.12
CA ALA A 26 3.62 -0.22 -5.56
C ALA A 26 4.99 -0.86 -5.87
N GLY A 27 6.03 -0.45 -5.14
CA GLY A 27 7.36 -1.05 -5.25
C GLY A 27 7.35 -2.53 -4.88
N LEU A 28 6.66 -2.89 -3.80
CA LEU A 28 6.52 -4.29 -3.38
C LEU A 28 5.82 -5.13 -4.45
N GLY A 29 4.75 -4.61 -5.06
CA GLY A 29 4.06 -5.28 -6.17
C GLY A 29 4.95 -5.48 -7.41
N MET A 30 5.84 -4.54 -7.72
CA MET A 30 6.80 -4.73 -8.81
C MET A 30 7.85 -5.81 -8.49
N VAL A 31 8.29 -5.90 -7.24
CA VAL A 31 9.26 -6.92 -6.82
C VAL A 31 8.63 -8.32 -6.83
N THR A 32 7.37 -8.44 -6.43
CA THR A 32 6.68 -9.75 -6.38
C THR A 32 6.47 -10.38 -7.75
N LEU A 33 6.41 -9.60 -8.83
CA LEU A 33 6.36 -10.10 -10.21
C LEU A 33 7.51 -11.08 -10.53
N PHE A 34 8.66 -10.90 -9.89
CA PHE A 34 9.85 -11.75 -10.08
C PHE A 34 10.10 -12.71 -8.92
N ALA A 35 9.27 -12.70 -7.87
CA ALA A 35 9.46 -13.56 -6.70
C ALA A 35 9.11 -15.03 -6.98
N LEU A 36 8.17 -15.30 -7.89
CA LEU A 36 7.74 -16.67 -8.25
C LEU A 36 8.90 -17.57 -8.72
N PRO A 37 9.72 -17.18 -9.72
CA PRO A 37 10.91 -17.94 -10.11
C PRO A 37 11.88 -18.18 -8.95
N THR A 38 12.16 -17.16 -8.14
CA THR A 38 13.09 -17.23 -7.01
C THR A 38 12.58 -18.19 -5.93
N LEU A 39 11.32 -18.12 -5.56
CA LEU A 39 10.71 -19.02 -4.58
C LEU A 39 10.69 -20.48 -5.08
N ARG A 40 10.44 -20.70 -6.37
CA ARG A 40 10.53 -22.06 -6.94
C ARG A 40 11.96 -22.59 -6.94
N SER A 41 12.98 -21.74 -7.07
CA SER A 41 14.38 -22.15 -7.02
C SER A 41 14.83 -22.65 -5.64
N THR A 42 14.11 -22.30 -4.57
CA THR A 42 14.39 -22.79 -3.20
C THR A 42 13.70 -24.13 -2.89
N GLY A 43 13.02 -24.75 -3.87
CA GLY A 43 12.36 -26.04 -3.72
C GLY A 43 10.86 -25.99 -3.38
N LEU A 44 10.26 -24.79 -3.32
CA LEU A 44 8.81 -24.65 -3.13
C LEU A 44 8.04 -25.15 -4.37
N THR A 45 6.90 -25.80 -4.13
CA THR A 45 5.97 -26.11 -5.20
C THR A 45 5.36 -24.82 -5.76
N PHE A 46 4.87 -24.86 -7.00
CA PHE A 46 4.21 -23.70 -7.62
C PHE A 46 3.07 -23.15 -6.75
N ARG A 47 2.26 -24.04 -6.16
CA ARG A 47 1.11 -23.66 -5.33
C ARG A 47 1.53 -22.91 -4.07
N GLU A 48 2.60 -23.37 -3.40
CA GLU A 48 3.12 -22.71 -2.20
C GLU A 48 3.73 -21.34 -2.54
N ALA A 49 4.56 -21.27 -3.58
CA ALA A 49 5.15 -20.01 -4.04
C ALA A 49 4.07 -19.00 -4.46
N PHE A 50 3.02 -19.46 -5.16
CA PHE A 50 1.89 -18.63 -5.56
C PHE A 50 1.09 -18.11 -4.36
N LEU A 51 0.85 -18.94 -3.34
CA LEU A 51 0.16 -18.50 -2.12
C LEU A 51 0.96 -17.44 -1.36
N ILE A 52 2.28 -17.61 -1.24
CA ILE A 52 3.16 -16.63 -0.60
C ILE A 52 3.07 -15.28 -1.33
N VAL A 53 3.26 -15.29 -2.65
CA VAL A 53 3.16 -14.08 -3.48
C VAL A 53 1.78 -13.46 -3.38
N GLY A 54 0.72 -14.26 -3.46
CA GLY A 54 -0.66 -13.79 -3.38
C GLY A 54 -1.00 -13.11 -2.06
N VAL A 55 -0.52 -13.63 -0.92
CA VAL A 55 -0.72 -12.97 0.39
C VAL A 55 0.01 -11.64 0.47
N VAL A 56 1.24 -11.57 -0.05
CA VAL A 56 2.04 -10.34 -0.08
C VAL A 56 1.38 -9.29 -0.97
N GLU A 57 0.95 -9.67 -2.17
CA GLU A 57 0.30 -8.76 -3.12
C GLU A 57 -1.07 -8.29 -2.62
N PHE A 58 -1.85 -9.18 -2.02
CA PHE A 58 -3.11 -8.80 -1.39
C PHE A 58 -2.89 -7.79 -0.25
N GLY A 59 -1.90 -8.02 0.62
CA GLY A 59 -1.53 -7.08 1.67
C GLY A 59 -1.08 -5.72 1.12
N ALA A 60 -0.25 -5.73 0.07
CA ALA A 60 0.16 -4.52 -0.63
C ALA A 60 -1.03 -3.75 -1.21
N ALA A 61 -1.98 -4.45 -1.83
CA ALA A 61 -3.18 -3.84 -2.39
C ALA A 61 -4.06 -3.18 -1.31
N VAL A 62 -4.22 -3.83 -0.15
CA VAL A 62 -4.96 -3.26 1.00
C VAL A 62 -4.28 -1.99 1.51
N VAL A 63 -2.95 -2.00 1.67
CA VAL A 63 -2.18 -0.83 2.11
C VAL A 63 -2.27 0.31 1.09
N ALA A 64 -2.13 0.00 -0.21
CA ALA A 64 -2.26 0.97 -1.28
C ALA A 64 -3.68 1.59 -1.31
N GLY A 65 -4.73 0.78 -1.16
CA GLY A 65 -6.11 1.26 -1.09
C GLY A 65 -6.38 2.14 0.14
N ALA A 66 -5.87 1.75 1.31
CA ALA A 66 -5.97 2.56 2.52
C ALA A 66 -5.22 3.90 2.37
N ALA A 67 -4.02 3.88 1.79
CA ALA A 67 -3.26 5.09 1.48
C ALA A 67 -3.99 5.98 0.46
N ALA A 68 -4.59 5.40 -0.57
CA ALA A 68 -5.35 6.12 -1.59
C ALA A 68 -6.58 6.83 -1.01
N MET A 69 -7.30 6.19 -0.09
CA MET A 69 -8.42 6.82 0.61
C MET A 69 -7.98 8.05 1.41
N ASN A 70 -6.79 8.01 2.03
CA ASN A 70 -6.23 9.16 2.74
C ASN A 70 -5.92 10.35 1.80
N PHE A 71 -5.61 10.11 0.51
CA PHE A 71 -5.45 11.20 -0.46
C PHE A 71 -6.78 11.86 -0.84
N TYR A 72 -7.86 11.08 -0.92
CA TYR A 72 -9.17 11.58 -1.35
C TYR A 72 -9.97 12.28 -0.26
N THR A 73 -9.69 11.99 1.01
CA THR A 73 -10.37 12.58 2.17
C THR A 73 -9.60 13.76 2.78
N GLY A 74 -8.44 14.13 2.23
CA GLY A 74 -7.74 15.35 2.62
C GLY A 74 -8.48 16.57 2.05
N PRO A 75 -8.79 17.61 2.85
CA PRO A 75 -9.39 18.82 2.31
C PRO A 75 -8.37 19.55 1.42
N ASP A 76 -8.84 20.04 0.27
CA ASP A 76 -8.10 20.95 -0.62
C ASP A 76 -7.77 22.28 0.09
#